data_AF-A0AAD9PR15-F1
#
_entry.id   AF-A0AAD9PR15-F1
#
_cell.length_a   1.000
_cell.length_b   1.000
_cell.length_c   1.000
_cell.angle_alpha   90.00
_cell.angle_beta   90.00
_cell.angle_gamma   90.00
#
_symmetry.space_group_name_H-M   'P 1'
#
loop_
_entity.id
_entity.type
_entity.pdbx_description
1 polymer ?
#
loop_
_entity_poly.entity_id
_entity_poly.type
_entity_poly.pdbx_seq_one_letter_code
_entity_poly.pdbx_strand_id
1 'polypeptide(L)'
;MVWVRCPKHKHHGVKVVRCAVASAVCHFHSGAKSRLRVMERLSIPGGSSTRMASTAKDNKRKRKSDLQASTKEKKRHQGEQLLRTRWEEALREAEGVAYEAGGF
;
A
#
# COMPACT_ATOMS: atom_id res chain seq x y z
N MET A 1 3.24 -1.57 -2.41
CA MET A 1 3.56 -2.10 -3.75
C MET A 1 4.79 -2.99 -3.77
N VAL A 2 5.90 -2.58 -3.17
CA VAL A 2 7.08 -3.46 -3.05
C VAL A 2 6.74 -4.78 -2.38
N TRP A 3 6.12 -4.72 -1.18
CA TRP A 3 5.76 -5.91 -0.41
C TRP A 3 4.66 -6.80 -1.01
N VAL A 4 3.94 -6.30 -2.03
CA VAL A 4 2.99 -7.12 -2.80
C VAL A 4 3.73 -8.04 -3.77
N ARG A 5 4.88 -7.59 -4.29
CA ARG A 5 5.75 -8.37 -5.18
C ARG A 5 6.85 -9.13 -4.45
N CYS A 6 7.33 -8.57 -3.34
CA CYS A 6 8.36 -9.15 -2.49
C CYS A 6 7.86 -9.23 -1.04
N PRO A 7 7.00 -10.18 -0.67
CA PRO A 7 6.50 -10.29 0.70
C PRO A 7 7.64 -10.38 1.74
N LYS A 8 7.51 -9.67 2.86
CA LYS A 8 8.57 -9.55 3.88
C LYS A 8 9.00 -10.89 4.50
N HIS A 9 8.07 -11.85 4.58
CA HIS A 9 8.31 -13.17 5.15
C HIS A 9 8.97 -14.15 4.17
N LYS A 10 9.39 -13.69 2.98
CA LYS A 10 10.03 -14.51 1.95
C LYS A 10 11.34 -13.88 1.48
N HIS A 11 12.33 -14.71 1.24
CA HIS A 11 13.59 -14.27 0.65
C HIS A 11 13.42 -13.93 -0.84
N HIS A 12 14.02 -12.82 -1.27
CA HIS A 12 14.05 -12.39 -2.67
C HIS A 12 15.43 -11.83 -3.01
N GLY A 13 15.98 -12.22 -4.17
CA GLY A 13 17.26 -11.70 -4.63
C GLY A 13 17.21 -10.19 -4.94
N VAL A 14 18.37 -9.53 -4.82
CA VAL A 14 18.51 -8.06 -4.98
C VAL A 14 17.91 -7.52 -6.28
N LYS A 15 18.03 -8.26 -7.40
CA LYS A 15 17.48 -7.86 -8.70
C LYS A 15 15.95 -7.79 -8.67
N VAL A 16 15.30 -8.76 -8.02
CA VAL A 16 13.84 -8.82 -7.89
C VAL A 16 13.33 -7.65 -7.04
N VAL A 17 14.02 -7.38 -5.93
CA VAL A 17 13.69 -6.25 -5.05
C VAL A 17 13.81 -4.92 -5.80
N ARG A 18 14.89 -4.71 -6.57
CA ARG A 18 15.06 -3.51 -7.40
C ARG A 18 13.93 -3.33 -8.41
N CYS A 19 13.51 -4.40 -9.08
CA CYS A 19 12.36 -4.36 -10.00
C CYS A 19 11.04 -4.03 -9.28
N ALA A 20 10.82 -4.59 -8.08
CA ALA A 20 9.64 -4.29 -7.27
C ALA A 20 9.61 -2.81 -6.81
N VAL A 21 10.77 -2.26 -6.43
CA VAL A 21 10.94 -0.84 -6.08
C VAL A 21 10.67 0.04 -7.29
N ALA A 22 11.31 -0.22 -8.44
CA ALA A 22 11.08 0.55 -9.67
C ALA A 22 9.60 0.51 -10.09
N SER A 23 8.96 -0.66 -9.99
CA SER A 23 7.52 -0.80 -10.26
C SER A 23 6.65 0.04 -9.31
N ALA A 24 7.02 0.11 -8.03
CA ALA A 24 6.33 0.95 -7.05
C ALA A 24 6.51 2.44 -7.36
N VAL A 25 7.73 2.89 -7.71
CA VAL A 25 8.01 4.28 -8.12
C VAL A 25 7.13 4.68 -9.29
N CYS A 26 7.11 3.86 -10.35
CA CYS A 26 6.25 4.04 -11.52
C CYS A 26 4.77 4.16 -11.12
N HIS A 27 4.29 3.29 -10.23
CA HIS A 27 2.90 3.29 -9.78
C HIS A 27 2.48 4.60 -9.07
N PHE A 28 3.34 5.15 -8.21
CA PHE A 28 3.00 6.33 -7.41
C PHE A 28 3.18 7.65 -8.17
N HIS A 29 4.22 7.77 -9.00
CA HIS A 29 4.53 9.02 -9.70
C HIS A 29 3.63 9.25 -10.91
N SER A 30 3.78 8.45 -11.97
CA SER A 30 3.07 8.68 -13.25
C SER A 30 2.14 7.53 -13.65
N GLY A 31 1.84 6.60 -12.74
CA GLY A 31 0.77 5.62 -12.88
C GLY A 31 0.76 4.90 -14.23
N ALA A 32 -0.33 5.04 -14.98
CA ALA A 32 -0.49 4.42 -16.30
C ALA A 32 0.58 4.87 -17.31
N LYS A 33 0.93 6.17 -17.33
CA LYS A 33 1.92 6.73 -18.27
C LYS A 33 3.29 6.10 -18.10
N SER A 34 3.72 5.89 -16.86
CA SER A 34 5.01 5.23 -16.58
C SER A 34 5.04 3.78 -17.07
N ARG A 35 3.94 3.03 -16.89
CA ARG A 35 3.85 1.63 -17.36
C ARG A 35 3.90 1.54 -18.88
N LEU A 36 3.16 2.39 -19.58
CA LEU A 36 3.17 2.43 -21.04
C LEU A 36 4.56 2.78 -21.58
N ARG A 37 5.26 3.73 -20.95
CA ARG A 37 6.65 4.07 -21.32
C ARG A 37 7.63 2.92 -21.11
N VAL A 38 7.47 2.15 -20.03
CA VAL A 38 8.29 0.94 -19.80
C VAL A 38 8.00 -0.10 -20.86
N MET A 39 6.73 -0.32 -21.22
CA MET A 39 6.33 -1.24 -22.29
C MET A 39 6.91 -0.83 -23.65
N GLU A 40 6.86 0.46 -24.00
CA GLU A 40 7.47 1.00 -25.22
C GLU A 40 8.98 0.76 -25.25
N ARG A 41 9.69 0.98 -24.12
CA ARG A 41 11.14 0.70 -24.02
C ARG A 41 11.50 -0.78 -24.12
N LEU A 42 10.56 -1.67 -23.84
CA LEU A 42 10.71 -3.11 -23.98
C LEU A 42 10.25 -3.61 -25.36
N SER A 43 9.97 -2.70 -26.30
CA SER A 43 9.49 -3.02 -27.65
C SER A 43 8.18 -3.82 -27.67
N ILE A 44 7.37 -3.69 -26.62
CA ILE A 44 6.05 -4.33 -26.48
C ILE A 44 4.98 -3.26 -26.23
N PRO A 45 4.69 -2.36 -27.19
CA PRO A 45 3.79 -1.24 -26.97
C PRO A 45 2.40 -1.71 -26.55
N GLY A 46 1.81 -1.04 -25.56
CA GLY A 46 0.45 -1.37 -25.11
C GLY A 46 -0.58 -1.08 -26.20
N GLY A 47 -1.36 -2.10 -26.58
CA GLY A 47 -2.55 -1.95 -27.43
C GLY A 47 -3.68 -1.17 -26.74
N SER A 48 -4.78 -0.93 -27.45
CA SER A 48 -5.95 -0.18 -26.97
C SER A 48 -6.48 -0.70 -25.63
N SER A 49 -6.73 -2.00 -25.52
CA SER A 49 -7.24 -2.62 -24.28
C SER A 49 -6.28 -2.44 -23.10
N THR A 50 -4.97 -2.58 -23.33
CA THR A 50 -3.95 -2.38 -22.28
C THR A 50 -3.89 -0.94 -21.80
N ARG A 51 -3.99 0.03 -22.73
CA ARG A 51 -4.05 1.46 -22.39
C ARG A 51 -5.30 1.77 -21.57
N MET A 52 -6.47 1.32 -22.02
CA MET A 52 -7.74 1.50 -21.29
C MET A 52 -7.67 0.90 -19.89
N ALA A 53 -7.25 -0.36 -19.76
CA ALA A 53 -7.16 -1.04 -18.47
C ALA A 53 -6.15 -0.36 -17.52
N SER A 54 -5.03 0.12 -18.05
CA SER A 54 -4.02 0.84 -17.27
C SER A 54 -4.54 2.18 -16.77
N THR A 55 -5.22 2.95 -17.62
CA THR A 55 -5.84 4.23 -17.26
C THR A 55 -6.96 4.04 -16.24
N ALA A 56 -7.83 3.04 -16.42
CA ALA A 56 -8.89 2.73 -15.46
C ALA A 56 -8.33 2.42 -14.06
N LYS A 57 -7.27 1.59 -13.99
CA LYS A 57 -6.57 1.28 -12.72
C LYS A 57 -5.94 2.53 -12.10
N ASP A 58 -5.35 3.41 -12.91
CA ASP A 58 -4.75 4.66 -12.40
C ASP A 58 -5.80 5.65 -11.90
N ASN A 59 -6.93 5.78 -12.60
CA ASN A 59 -8.05 6.61 -12.16
C ASN A 59 -8.65 6.10 -10.84
N LYS A 60 -8.80 4.78 -10.70
CA LYS A 60 -9.23 4.17 -9.41
C LYS A 60 -8.25 4.49 -8.28
N ARG A 61 -6.94 4.44 -8.56
CA ARG A 61 -5.90 4.83 -7.58
C ARG A 61 -6.04 6.30 -7.16
N LYS A 62 -6.18 7.23 -8.13
CA LYS A 62 -6.35 8.66 -7.85
C LYS A 62 -7.58 8.92 -6.99
N ARG A 63 -8.74 8.40 -7.41
CA ARG A 63 -10.00 8.51 -6.63
C ARG A 63 -9.84 7.99 -5.20
N LYS A 64 -9.14 6.87 -5.00
CA LYS A 64 -8.86 6.34 -3.65
C LYS A 64 -7.98 7.29 -2.85
N SER A 65 -6.94 7.86 -3.47
CA SER A 65 -6.07 8.85 -2.84
C SER A 65 -6.85 10.09 -2.40
N ASP A 66 -7.71 10.62 -3.28
CA ASP A 66 -8.54 11.80 -3.00
C ASP A 66 -9.54 11.51 -1.88
N LEU A 67 -10.16 10.33 -1.91
CA LEU A 67 -11.05 9.87 -0.84
C LEU A 67 -10.33 9.81 0.51
N GLN A 68 -9.13 9.21 0.56
CA GLN A 68 -8.33 9.13 1.79
C GLN A 68 -7.82 10.48 2.27
N ALA A 69 -7.60 11.43 1.35
CA ALA A 69 -7.23 12.79 1.70
C ALA A 69 -8.41 13.60 2.27
N SER A 70 -9.64 13.19 1.99
CA SER A 70 -10.87 13.85 2.45
C SER A 70 -10.95 13.92 3.98
N THR A 71 -11.42 15.07 4.48
CA THR A 71 -11.61 15.33 5.91
C THR A 71 -12.58 14.34 6.55
N LYS A 72 -13.65 13.97 5.84
CA LYS A 72 -14.64 12.99 6.30
C LYS A 72 -13.99 11.63 6.57
N GLU A 73 -13.19 11.16 5.62
CA GLU A 73 -12.51 9.87 5.70
C GLU A 73 -11.46 9.86 6.81
N LYS A 74 -10.68 10.94 6.95
CA LYS A 74 -9.73 11.12 8.05
C LYS A 74 -10.41 11.06 9.42
N LYS A 75 -11.53 11.78 9.58
CA LYS A 75 -12.31 11.76 10.83
C LYS A 75 -12.86 10.37 11.14
N ARG A 76 -13.38 9.66 10.13
CA ARG A 76 -13.84 8.27 10.29
C ARG A 76 -12.70 7.38 10.81
N HIS A 77 -11.54 7.45 10.17
CA HIS A 77 -10.38 6.66 10.55
C HIS A 77 -9.88 6.99 11.97
N GLN A 78 -9.91 8.26 12.38
CA GLN A 78 -9.59 8.66 13.75
C GLN A 78 -10.57 8.05 14.77
N GLY A 79 -11.87 8.08 14.48
CA GLY A 79 -12.88 7.44 15.33
C GLY A 79 -12.68 5.94 15.47
N GLU A 80 -12.42 5.24 14.36
CA GLU A 80 -12.12 3.80 14.37
C GLU A 80 -10.86 3.47 15.17
N GLN A 81 -9.80 4.27 15.05
CA GLN A 81 -8.58 4.09 15.85
C GLN A 81 -8.81 4.32 17.35
N LEU A 82 -9.62 5.31 17.72
CA LEU A 82 -9.97 5.53 19.13
C LEU A 82 -10.72 4.34 19.73
N LEU A 83 -11.70 3.78 19.00
CA LEU A 83 -12.42 2.59 19.45
C LEU A 83 -11.49 1.40 19.63
N ARG A 84 -10.61 1.17 18.66
CA ARG A 84 -9.64 0.07 18.73
C ARG A 84 -8.67 0.23 19.90
N THR A 85 -8.16 1.44 20.11
CA THR A 85 -7.24 1.73 21.22
C THR A 85 -7.92 1.48 22.56
N ARG A 86 -9.16 1.95 22.72
CA ARG A 86 -9.95 1.70 23.94
C ARG A 86 -10.20 0.21 24.19
N TRP A 87 -10.46 -0.56 23.14
CA TRP A 87 -10.60 -2.01 23.27
C TRP A 87 -9.30 -2.69 23.67
N GLU A 88 -8.17 -2.29 23.07
CA GLU A 88 -6.85 -2.81 23.43
C GLU A 88 -6.46 -2.43 24.87
N GLU A 89 -6.82 -1.23 25.34
CA GLU A 89 -6.65 -0.79 26.72
C GLU A 89 -7.51 -1.60 27.69
N ALA A 90 -8.80 -1.78 27.39
CA ALA A 90 -9.70 -2.58 28.23
C ALA A 90 -9.25 -4.05 28.33
N LEU A 91 -8.73 -4.62 27.24
CA LEU A 91 -8.13 -5.95 27.24
C LEU A 91 -6.90 -6.01 28.14
N ARG A 92 -6.00 -5.02 28.06
CA ARG A 92 -4.82 -4.93 28.94
C ARG A 92 -5.20 -4.77 30.41
N GLU A 93 -6.21 -3.96 30.71
CA GLU A 93 -6.73 -3.80 32.07
C GLU A 93 -7.33 -5.11 32.60
N ALA A 94 -8.06 -5.85 31.77
CA ALA A 94 -8.64 -7.15 32.13
C ALA A 94 -7.58 -8.26 32.30
N GLU A 95 -6.54 -8.28 31.46
CA GLU A 95 -5.41 -9.21 31.58
C GLU A 95 -4.54 -8.91 32.81
N GLY A 96 -4.51 -7.64 33.25
CA GLY A 96 -3.64 -7.18 34.32
C GLY A 96 -2.16 -7.21 33.92
N VAL A 97 -1.27 -7.07 34.89
CA VAL A 97 0.17 -7.07 34.63
C VAL A 97 0.67 -8.52 34.54
N ALA A 98 0.84 -9.03 33.31
CA ALA A 98 1.33 -10.39 33.10
C ALA A 98 2.86 -10.53 33.23
N TYR A 99 3.62 -9.44 33.01
CA TYR A 99 5.08 -9.40 33.18
C TYR A 99 5.55 -7.97 33.45
N GLU A 100 6.19 -7.75 34.60
CA GLU A 100 6.82 -6.47 34.94
C GLU A 100 8.28 -6.45 34.50
N ALA A 101 8.79 -5.27 34.16
CA ALA A 101 10.22 -5.10 33.94
C ALA A 101 10.97 -5.44 35.25
N GLY A 102 11.63 -6.60 35.28
CA GLY A 102 12.30 -7.14 36.48
C GLY A 102 11.48 -8.16 37.28
N GLY A 103 10.29 -8.54 36.82
CA GLY A 103 9.49 -9.63 37.40
C GLY A 103 9.96 -11.00 36.89
N PHE A 104 10.96 -11.57 37.58
CA PHE A 104 11.73 -12.80 37.27
C PHE A 104 12.62 -12.74 36.01
#